data_AF-A0A937AVA8-F1
#
_entry.id   AF-A0A937AVA8-F1
#
_cell.length_a   1.000
_cell.length_b   1.000
_cell.length_c   1.000
_cell.angle_alpha   90.00
_cell.angle_beta   90.00
_cell.angle_gamma   90.00
#
_symmetry.space_group_name_H-M   'P 1'
#
loop_
_entity.id
_entity.type
_entity.pdbx_description
1 polymer ?
#
loop_
_entity_poly.entity_id
_entity_poly.type
_entity_poly.pdbx_seq_one_letter_code
_entity_poly.pdbx_strand_id
1 'polypeptide(L)' 'MQNNLALFDPVAFVVSPPEPGPGLQKVLVPREALESFEVLGVIGSPLKREKPKVASERQLRMFE' A
#
# COMPACT_ATOMS: atom_id res chain seq x y z
N MET A 1 -9.13 -22.37 5.52
CA MET A 1 -7.67 -22.25 5.67
C MET A 1 -7.17 -21.24 4.68
N GLN A 2 -6.58 -20.14 5.14
CA GLN A 2 -6.14 -19.05 4.27
C GLN A 2 -4.72 -19.35 3.79
N ASN A 3 -4.58 -19.68 2.50
CA ASN A 3 -3.30 -19.95 1.85
C ASN A 3 -2.52 -18.63 1.70
N ASN A 4 -1.92 -18.17 2.79
CA ASN A 4 -1.17 -16.93 2.83
C ASN A 4 0.29 -17.24 3.16
N LEU A 5 1.07 -17.49 2.12
CA LEU A 5 2.51 -17.76 2.19
C LEU A 5 3.32 -16.62 2.84
N ALA A 6 2.76 -15.40 2.88
CA ALA A 6 3.38 -14.26 3.55
C ALA A 6 3.45 -14.39 5.08
N LEU A 7 2.63 -15.27 5.68
CA LEU A 7 2.65 -15.54 7.12
C LEU A 7 3.74 -16.52 7.53
N PHE A 8 4.34 -17.22 6.56
CA PHE A 8 5.27 -18.31 6.84
C PHE A 8 6.74 -17.93 6.66
N ASP A 9 7.06 -16.84 5.98
CA ASP A 9 8.44 -16.57 5.59
C ASP A 9 8.88 -15.09 5.75
N PRO A 10 9.82 -14.77 6.66
CA PRO A 10 10.44 -13.45 6.74
C PRO A 10 11.36 -13.14 5.53
N VAL A 11 11.62 -14.12 4.66
CA VAL A 11 12.62 -14.08 3.58
C VAL A 11 12.01 -13.70 2.22
N ALA A 12 10.72 -13.36 2.13
CA ALA A 12 10.09 -12.98 0.86
C ALA A 12 9.19 -11.73 0.97
N PHE A 13 9.04 -11.03 -0.16
CA PHE A 13 8.15 -9.89 -0.33
C PHE A 13 6.89 -10.31 -1.08
N VAL A 14 5.75 -9.71 -0.73
CA VAL A 14 4.52 -9.87 -1.50
C VAL A 14 4.26 -8.59 -2.28
N VAL A 15 4.26 -8.70 -3.60
CA VAL A 15 4.12 -7.56 -4.51
C VAL A 15 2.75 -7.58 -5.18
N SER A 16 2.09 -6.43 -5.18
CA SER A 16 0.90 -6.18 -6.01
C SER A 16 1.37 -5.59 -7.34
N PRO A 17 1.06 -6.22 -8.49
CA PRO A 17 1.43 -5.68 -9.79
C PRO A 17 0.86 -4.27 -10.03
N PRO A 18 1.55 -3.41 -10.80
CA PRO A 18 1.18 -2.01 -10.99
C PRO A 18 -0.07 -1.81 -11.85
N GLU A 19 -0.34 -2.70 -12.82
CA GLU A 19 -1.52 -2.61 -13.67
C GLU A 19 -2.69 -3.41 -13.08
N PRO A 20 -3.83 -2.77 -12.77
CA PRO A 20 -5.01 -3.48 -12.32
C PRO A 20 -5.68 -4.18 -13.52
N GLY A 21 -5.71 -5.51 -13.50
CA GLY A 21 -6.39 -6.34 -14.50
C GLY A 21 -7.10 -7.54 -13.87
N PRO A 22 -8.08 -8.15 -14.55
CA PRO A 22 -8.71 -9.37 -14.09
C PRO A 22 -7.66 -10.49 -13.96
N GLY A 23 -7.68 -11.23 -12.85
CA GLY A 23 -6.70 -12.28 -12.56
C GLY A 23 -5.44 -11.81 -11.82
N LEU A 24 -5.45 -10.62 -11.22
CA LEU A 24 -4.30 -10.13 -10.44
C LEU A 24 -4.05 -10.98 -9.19
N GLN A 25 -3.07 -11.88 -9.28
CA GLN A 25 -2.56 -12.61 -8.14
C GLN A 25 -1.36 -11.86 -7.56
N LYS A 26 -1.35 -11.69 -6.24
CA LYS A 26 -0.16 -11.19 -5.54
C LYS A 26 0.98 -12.17 -5.76
N VAL A 27 2.15 -11.65 -6.13
CA VAL A 27 3.33 -12.46 -6.37
C VAL A 27 4.20 -12.47 -5.13
N LEU A 28 4.74 -13.64 -4.78
CA LEU A 28 5.73 -13.79 -3.72
C LEU A 28 7.13 -13.79 -4.35
N VAL A 29 7.98 -12.86 -3.92
CA VAL A 29 9.33 -12.64 -4.45
C VAL A 29 10.33 -12.94 -3.34
N PRO A 30 11.19 -13.96 -3.47
CA PRO A 30 12.27 -14.19 -2.51
C PRO A 30 13.21 -12.99 -2.41
N ARG A 31 13.72 -12.68 -1.21
CA ARG A 31 14.66 -11.56 -0.99
C ARG A 31 15.91 -11.66 -1.87
N GLU A 32 16.42 -12.87 -2.08
CA GLU A 32 17.62 -13.11 -2.91
C GLU A 32 17.40 -12.84 -4.39
N ALA A 33 16.14 -12.86 -4.86
CA ALA A 33 15.79 -12.53 -6.23
C ALA A 33 15.57 -11.02 -6.45
N LEU A 34 15.63 -10.20 -5.40
CA LEU A 34 15.42 -8.76 -5.49
C LEU A 34 16.73 -8.06 -5.86
N GLU A 35 16.81 -7.53 -7.08
CA GLU A 35 17.97 -6.75 -7.53
C GLU A 35 18.00 -5.34 -6.92
N SER A 36 16.84 -4.67 -6.90
CA SER A 36 16.69 -3.33 -6.30
C SER A 36 15.25 -3.05 -5.90
N PHE A 37 15.04 -2.02 -5.07
CA PHE A 37 13.72 -1.49 -4.74
C PHE A 37 13.77 0.03 -4.59
N GLU A 38 12.66 0.68 -4.92
CA GLU A 38 12.47 2.12 -4.71
C GLU A 38 11.22 2.35 -3.85
N VAL A 39 11.36 3.20 -2.83
CA VAL A 39 10.25 3.54 -1.92
C VAL A 39 9.53 4.78 -2.45
N LEU A 40 8.36 4.57 -3.06
CA LEU A 40 7.55 5.67 -3.62
C LEU A 40 6.75 6.44 -2.55
N GLY A 41 6.51 5.83 -1.39
CA GLY A 41 5.76 6.49 -0.32
C GLY A 41 5.57 5.64 0.92
N VAL A 42 5.33 6.31 2.05
CA VAL A 42 5.09 5.68 3.35
C VAL A 42 3.70 6.07 3.83
N ILE A 43 2.85 5.07 4.06
CA ILE A 43 1.52 5.28 4.65
C ILE A 43 1.70 5.57 6.14
N GLY A 44 1.07 6.64 6.63
CA GLY A 44 1.17 7.04 8.05
C GLY A 44 2.48 7.72 8.43
N SER A 45 3.29 8.16 7.47
CA SER A 45 4.53 8.88 7.77
C SER A 45 4.27 10.11 8.65
N PRO A 46 4.98 10.26 9.79
CA PRO A 46 4.88 11.46 10.62
C PRO A 46 5.51 12.68 9.94
N LEU A 47 6.26 12.48 8.85
CA LEU A 47 6.89 13.53 8.05
C LEU A 47 5.94 14.12 7.00
N LYS A 48 4.69 13.66 6.95
CA LYS A 48 3.70 14.20 6.00
C LYS A 48 3.28 15.59 6.48
N ARG A 49 3.63 16.64 5.73
CA ARG A 49 2.98 17.95 5.86
C ARG A 49 1.48 17.71 5.68
N GLU A 50 0.70 17.93 6.75
CA GLU A 50 -0.75 17.96 6.62
C GLU A 50 -1.09 19.01 5.56
N LYS A 51 -1.71 18.58 4.46
CA LYS A 51 -2.36 19.54 3.57
C LYS A 51 -3.53 20.10 4.37
N PRO A 52 -3.62 21.42 4.59
CA PRO A 52 -4.77 21.99 5.26
C PRO A 52 -6.01 21.53 4.50
N LYS A 53 -6.96 20.94 5.23
CA LYS A 53 -8.26 20.56 4.65
C LYS A 53 -8.88 21.85 4.12
N VAL A 54 -8.89 22.02 2.80
CA VAL A 54 -9.69 23.07 2.17
C VAL A 54 -11.13 22.72 2.50
N ALA A 55 -11.74 23.48 3.41
CA ALA A 55 -13.15 23.33 3.69
C ALA A 55 -13.89 23.55 2.37
N SER A 56 -14.48 22.49 1.84
CA SER A 56 -15.35 22.57 0.67
C SER A 56 -16.48 23.54 1.00
N GLU A 57 -16.56 24.67 0.29
CA GLU A 57 -17.66 25.65 0.45
C GLU A 57 -19.04 25.01 0.25
N ARG A 58 -19.10 23.84 -0.41
CA ARG A 58 -20.32 23.07 -0.65
C ARG A 58 -20.64 22.04 0.44
N GLN A 59 -19.81 21.91 1.47
CA GLN A 59 -20.03 20.91 2.51
C GLN A 59 -20.92 21.48 3.62
N LEU A 60 -22.18 21.06 3.62
CA LEU A 60 -23.14 21.36 4.68
C LEU A 60 -22.72 20.66 5.98
N ARG A 61 -22.72 21.40 7.10
CA ARG A 61 -22.48 20.81 8.43
C ARG A 61 -23.71 19.98 8.80
N MET A 62 -23.48 18.73 9.20
CA MET A 62 -24.59 17.83 9.52
C MET A 62 -25.16 18.06 10.92
N PHE A 63 -24.40 18.64 11.87
CA PHE A 63 -24.82 18.86 13.26
C PHE A 63 -24.09 20.05 13.92
N GLU A 64 -24.68 20.62 14.98
CA GLU A 64 -24.05 21.60 15.90
C GLU A 64 -23.18 20.92 16.97
#